data_AF-A0A085LID9-F1
#
_entry.id   AF-A0A085LID9-F1
#
_cell.length_a   1.000
_cell.length_b   1.000
_cell.length_c   1.000
_cell.angle_alpha   90.00
_cell.angle_beta   90.00
_cell.angle_gamma   90.00
#
_symmetry.space_group_name_H-M   'P 1'
#
loop_
_entity.id
_entity.type
_entity.pdbx_description
1 polymer ?
#
loop_
_entity_poly.entity_id
_entity_poly.type
_entity_poly.pdbx_seq_one_letter_code
_entity_poly.pdbx_strand_id
1 'polypeptide(L)'
;MGPVGAALFCQTRYECQGSRKCCMTKVGYECTAPMEESHEVNKPGKCPAEPTIAGEQLFCRSDKDCDGSEKCCVTKVGMECVKPVDKRMFP
;
A
#
# COMPACT_ATOMS: atom_id res chain seq x y z
N MET A 1 17.98 12.84 -33.91
CA MET A 1 17.59 13.15 -32.52
C MET A 1 16.07 13.03 -32.48
N GLY A 2 15.57 12.07 -31.71
CA GLY A 2 14.22 11.50 -31.83
C GLY A 2 13.08 12.48 -31.51
N PRO A 3 11.84 12.18 -31.92
CA PRO A 3 10.72 13.08 -31.73
C PRO A 3 10.46 13.30 -30.23
N VAL A 4 10.28 14.57 -29.91
CA VAL A 4 9.83 15.11 -28.62
C VAL A 4 8.64 14.28 -28.15
N GLY A 5 8.78 13.70 -26.95
CA GLY A 5 7.89 12.68 -26.40
C GLY A 5 6.41 13.03 -26.56
N ALA A 6 5.75 12.28 -27.44
CA ALA A 6 4.32 12.36 -27.66
C ALA A 6 3.59 12.00 -26.37
N ALA A 7 2.95 12.98 -25.74
CA ALA A 7 1.92 12.77 -24.75
C ALA A 7 0.76 12.00 -25.41
N LEU A 8 0.81 10.67 -25.34
CA LEU A 8 -0.21 9.80 -25.90
C LEU A 8 -1.29 9.59 -24.83
N PHE A 9 -2.42 10.24 -25.05
CA PHE A 9 -3.67 10.19 -24.29
C PHE A 9 -4.14 8.73 -24.16
N CYS A 10 -3.79 8.05 -23.08
CA CYS A 10 -4.35 6.74 -22.79
C CYS A 10 -5.86 6.91 -22.47
N GLN A 11 -6.73 6.08 -23.03
CA GLN A 11 -8.16 6.05 -22.71
C GLN A 11 -8.54 4.79 -21.93
N THR A 12 -7.73 3.74 -22.02
CA THR A 12 -7.96 2.46 -21.32
C THR A 12 -6.65 1.89 -20.77
N ARG A 13 -6.76 1.00 -19.77
CA ARG A 13 -5.62 0.38 -19.03
C ARG A 13 -4.62 -0.40 -19.88
N TYR A 14 -4.93 -0.64 -21.16
CA TYR A 14 -4.13 -1.49 -22.06
C TYR A 14 -3.22 -0.69 -23.00
N GLU A 15 -3.33 0.64 -23.02
CA GLU A 15 -2.51 1.50 -23.88
C GLU A 15 -1.17 1.88 -23.24
N CYS A 16 -0.99 1.54 -21.97
CA CYS A 16 0.23 1.81 -21.23
C CYS A 16 1.17 0.59 -21.29
N GLN A 17 2.39 0.80 -21.79
CA GLN A 17 3.40 -0.26 -21.86
C GLN A 17 3.89 -0.67 -20.46
N GLY A 18 3.93 -1.98 -20.19
CA GLY A 18 4.39 -2.55 -18.92
C GLY A 18 3.32 -2.48 -17.82
N SER A 19 3.75 -2.27 -16.57
CA SER A 19 2.87 -2.24 -15.40
C SER A 19 2.14 -0.90 -15.18
N ARG A 20 2.30 0.04 -16.11
CA ARG A 20 1.82 1.43 -16.02
C ARG A 20 0.29 1.49 -16.08
N LYS A 21 -0.31 2.38 -15.29
CA LYS A 21 -1.76 2.61 -15.26
C LYS A 21 -2.10 3.96 -15.87
N CYS A 22 -3.18 4.00 -16.64
CA CYS A 22 -3.71 5.23 -17.19
C CYS A 22 -4.46 6.00 -16.11
N CYS A 23 -4.03 7.22 -15.81
CA CYS A 23 -4.58 8.06 -14.75
C CYS A 23 -4.97 9.44 -15.31
N MET A 24 -6.04 10.03 -14.78
CA MET A 24 -6.46 11.37 -15.15
C MET A 24 -5.58 12.43 -14.46
N THR A 25 -5.04 13.36 -15.24
CA THR A 25 -4.22 14.49 -14.81
C THR A 25 -4.89 15.81 -15.19
N LYS A 26 -4.27 16.95 -14.86
CA LYS A 26 -4.78 18.28 -15.22
C LYS A 26 -4.77 18.58 -16.72
N VAL A 27 -3.97 17.87 -17.51
CA VAL A 27 -3.79 18.09 -18.96
C VAL A 27 -4.51 17.03 -19.80
N GLY A 28 -4.95 15.93 -19.17
CA GLY A 28 -5.60 14.81 -19.84
C GLY A 28 -5.29 13.49 -19.14
N TYR A 29 -5.34 12.38 -19.86
CA TYR A 29 -4.97 11.07 -19.32
C TYR A 29 -3.51 10.75 -19.63
N GLU A 30 -2.76 10.36 -18.60
CA GLU A 30 -1.35 10.01 -18.72
C GLU A 30 -1.08 8.63 -18.13
N CYS A 31 -0.24 7.84 -18.82
CA CYS A 31 0.24 6.56 -18.32
C CYS A 31 1.26 6.79 -17.19
N THR A 32 0.79 6.74 -15.95
CA THR A 32 1.65 6.83 -14.77
C THR A 32 2.17 5.45 -14.39
N ALA A 33 3.37 5.37 -13.82
CA ALA A 33 3.77 4.13 -13.13
C ALA A 33 2.70 3.79 -12.10
N PRO A 34 2.39 2.50 -11.85
CA PRO A 34 1.54 2.17 -10.72
C PRO A 34 2.23 2.80 -9.52
N MET A 35 1.50 3.66 -8.81
CA MET A 35 1.97 4.10 -7.51
C MET A 35 2.17 2.80 -6.75
N GLU A 36 3.43 2.47 -6.43
CA GLU A 36 3.77 1.36 -5.55
C GLU A 36 2.76 1.44 -4.41
N GLU A 37 1.90 0.42 -4.32
CA GLU A 37 0.91 0.29 -3.27
C GLU A 37 1.65 0.64 -1.98
N SER A 38 1.18 1.71 -1.36
CA SER A 38 1.93 2.58 -0.48
C SER A 38 3.09 1.85 0.20
N HIS A 39 4.30 2.32 -0.08
CA HIS A 39 5.42 2.23 0.84
C HIS A 39 5.11 3.06 2.11
N GLU A 40 3.91 2.88 2.70
CA GLU A 40 3.80 2.78 4.13
C GLU A 40 4.95 1.89 4.54
N VAL A 41 5.75 2.36 5.48
CA VAL A 41 6.89 1.62 6.01
C VAL A 41 6.30 0.44 6.78
N ASN A 42 5.83 -0.55 6.04
CA ASN A 42 5.15 -1.72 6.51
C ASN A 42 6.28 -2.66 6.87
N LYS A 43 6.49 -2.86 8.17
CA LYS A 43 7.41 -3.89 8.62
C LYS A 43 6.99 -5.22 7.99
N PRO A 44 7.96 -6.10 7.65
CA PRO A 44 7.66 -7.37 7.01
C PRO A 44 6.68 -8.20 7.86
N GLY A 45 5.81 -8.95 7.17
CA GLY A 45 4.74 -9.73 7.79
C GLY A 45 3.36 -9.05 7.70
N LYS A 46 2.30 -9.76 8.10
CA LYS A 46 0.91 -9.29 8.01
C LYS A 46 0.30 -9.12 9.39
N CYS A 47 -0.69 -8.23 9.51
CA CYS A 47 -1.52 -8.18 10.71
C CYS A 47 -2.27 -9.51 10.89
N PRO A 48 -2.50 -9.96 12.13
CA PRO A 48 -3.42 -11.05 12.41
C PRO A 48 -4.83 -10.70 11.91
N ALA A 49 -5.69 -11.73 11.80
CA ALA A 49 -7.07 -11.53 11.39
C ALA A 49 -7.75 -10.50 12.32
N GLU A 50 -8.41 -9.52 11.69
CA GLU A 50 -9.12 -8.48 12.43
C GLU A 50 -10.26 -9.09 13.26
N PRO A 51 -10.46 -8.61 14.48
CA PRO A 51 -11.57 -9.08 15.31
C PRO A 51 -12.91 -8.59 14.77
N THR A 52 -13.98 -9.34 15.05
CA THR A 52 -15.35 -8.96 14.68
C THR A 52 -15.80 -7.64 15.31
N ILE A 53 -15.23 -7.29 16.45
CA ILE A 53 -15.44 -6.02 17.15
C ILE A 53 -14.07 -5.41 17.36
N ALA A 54 -13.82 -4.28 16.71
CA ALA A 54 -12.65 -3.44 16.96
C ALA A 54 -12.93 -2.54 18.16
N GLY A 55 -11.94 -2.37 19.03
CA GLY A 55 -12.02 -1.34 20.05
C GLY A 55 -11.65 0.03 19.49
N GLU A 56 -11.80 1.07 20.29
CA GLU A 56 -11.65 2.47 19.85
C GLU A 56 -10.35 3.11 20.36
N GLN A 57 -9.53 2.39 21.14
CA GLN A 57 -8.28 2.92 21.68
C GLN A 57 -7.21 3.05 20.58
N LEU A 58 -6.38 4.09 20.66
CA LEU A 58 -5.35 4.38 19.65
C LEU A 58 -3.96 4.41 20.29
N PHE A 59 -3.27 3.27 20.33
CA PHE A 59 -1.91 3.19 20.87
C PHE A 59 -0.83 3.41 19.81
N CYS A 60 -1.14 3.13 18.54
CA CYS A 60 -0.27 3.37 17.40
C CYS A 60 -1.08 3.90 16.21
N ARG A 61 -0.42 4.58 15.26
CA ARG A 61 -1.03 5.05 14.01
C ARG A 61 -0.45 4.34 12.79
N SER A 62 0.80 3.88 12.88
CA SER A 62 1.51 3.18 11.83
C SER A 62 2.55 2.23 12.42
N ASP A 63 3.03 1.28 11.63
CA ASP A 63 4.09 0.33 12.02
C ASP A 63 5.36 1.01 12.57
N LYS A 64 5.61 2.27 12.18
CA LYS A 64 6.73 3.08 12.68
C LYS A 64 6.62 3.44 14.16
N ASP A 65 5.40 3.51 14.69
CA ASP A 65 5.17 3.81 16.11
C ASP A 65 5.48 2.60 17.00
N CYS A 66 5.54 1.42 16.41
CA CYS A 66 5.85 0.18 17.10
C CYS A 66 7.35 -0.07 17.10
N ASP A 67 7.86 -0.80 18.10
CA ASP A 67 9.27 -1.16 18.16
C ASP A 67 9.59 -2.41 17.31
N GLY A 68 10.86 -2.63 17.00
CA GLY A 68 11.35 -3.84 16.32
C GLY A 68 10.56 -4.23 15.06
N SER A 69 10.05 -5.46 15.03
CA SER A 69 9.27 -6.02 13.91
C SER A 69 7.75 -5.95 14.13
N GLU A 70 7.28 -5.29 15.19
CA GLU A 70 5.85 -5.21 15.51
C GLU A 70 5.12 -4.26 14.58
N LYS A 71 3.90 -4.63 14.21
CA LYS A 71 3.03 -3.90 13.29
C LYS A 71 1.88 -3.25 14.04
N CYS A 72 1.41 -2.11 13.56
CA CYS A 72 0.25 -1.45 14.11
C CYS A 72 -1.03 -2.04 13.48
N CYS A 73 -1.82 -2.75 14.26
CA CYS A 73 -2.98 -3.50 13.78
C CYS A 73 -4.22 -3.26 14.64
N VAL A 74 -5.40 -3.52 14.05
CA VAL A 74 -6.68 -3.44 14.75
C VAL A 74 -6.90 -4.67 15.62
N THR A 75 -7.24 -4.46 16.88
CA THR A 75 -7.54 -5.45 17.91
C THR A 75 -8.89 -5.13 18.57
N LYS A 76 -9.31 -5.99 19.51
CA LYS A 76 -10.53 -5.80 20.29
C LYS A 76 -10.46 -4.57 21.21
N VAL A 77 -9.25 -4.07 21.46
CA VAL A 77 -9.00 -2.88 22.28
C VAL A 77 -8.89 -1.64 21.39
N GLY A 78 -8.32 -1.78 20.19
CA GLY A 78 -8.25 -0.75 19.15
C GLY A 78 -7.00 -0.88 18.31
N MET A 79 -6.26 0.18 18.04
CA MET A 79 -5.00 0.12 17.30
C MET A 79 -3.84 -0.17 18.26
N GLU A 80 -3.23 -1.35 18.13
CA GLU A 80 -2.14 -1.80 18.99
C GLU A 80 -0.96 -2.36 18.19
N CYS A 81 0.24 -2.27 18.78
CA CYS A 81 1.43 -2.92 18.26
C CYS A 81 1.38 -4.42 18.54
N VAL A 82 1.36 -5.22 17.48
CA VAL A 82 1.27 -6.68 17.59
C VAL A 82 2.33 -7.35 16.73
N LYS A 83 2.73 -8.56 17.12
CA LYS A 83 3.64 -9.36 16.31
C LYS A 83 2.99 -9.75 14.98
N PRO A 84 3.70 -9.60 13.85
CA PRO A 84 3.18 -9.99 12.56
C PRO A 84 2.96 -11.50 12.49
N VAL A 85 1.92 -11.90 11.74
CA VAL A 85 1.78 -13.27 11.27
C VAL A 85 2.57 -13.41 9.96
N ASP A 86 3.63 -14.21 10.00
CA ASP A 86 4.43 -14.50 8.82
C ASP A 86 3.86 -15.74 8.13
N LYS A 87 3.38 -15.60 6.88
CA LYS A 87 2.95 -16.76 6.08
C LYS A 87 4.13 -17.65 5.67
N ARG A 88 5.38 -17.26 5.95
CA ARG A 88 6.59 -18.03 5.65
C ARG A 88 7.24 -18.71 6.85
N MET A 89 6.54 -18.80 7.99
CA MET A 89 6.96 -19.71 9.06
C MET A 89 6.18 -21.03 8.94
N PHE A 90 6.43 -21.77 7.85
CA PHE A 90 6.21 -23.21 7.84
C PHE A 90 7.57 -23.84 8.22
N PRO A 91 7.65 -24.71 9.24
CA PRO A 91 8.84 -25.51 9.47
C PRO A 91 9.10 -26.49 8.32
#